data_AF-A0A850QQ40-F1
#
_entry.id   AF-A0A850QQ40-F1
#
_cell.length_a   1.000
_cell.length_b   1.000
_cell.length_c   1.000
_cell.angle_alpha   90.00
_cell.angle_beta   90.00
_cell.angle_gamma   90.00
#
_symmetry.space_group_name_H-M   'P 1'
#
loop_
_entity.id
_entity.type
_entity.pdbx_description
1 polymer ?
#
loop_
_entity_poly.entity_id
_entity_poly.type
_entity_poly.pdbx_seq_one_letter_code
_entity_poly.pdbx_strand_id
1 'polypeptide(L)'
;MSTTPFSPELIAACQSAIKQQISENSQFLQHVLGITGYGQLPKLIEQVSIDLRLPERAKRVRELFTRLETLVKSSPKDAYVIVEKVDGVGGHEFTKYETIISGGAGRIAIGGKYDCYTSPPDPSFIQRRIFEFDVFACRAYCESIIHLNDCREVIRTKHLHVGMQIPRLKLDGIPNAVTVTISQVNFAEGSIKLSLNRRGSFIKFIHMPASKLAVLADLDGIISPKSTTHVSNKVLYS
;
A
#
# COMPACT_ATOMS: atom_id res chain seq x y z
N MET A 1 12.60 -19.86 6.31
CA MET A 1 12.39 -18.69 7.18
C MET A 1 11.19 -17.93 6.65
N SER A 2 10.20 -17.64 7.49
CA SER A 2 9.02 -16.86 7.10
C SER A 2 9.47 -15.47 6.63
N THR A 3 9.25 -15.14 5.36
CA THR A 3 9.67 -13.87 4.75
C THR A 3 8.60 -12.79 4.94
N THR A 4 8.10 -12.62 6.17
CA THR A 4 7.19 -11.51 6.46
C THR A 4 7.98 -10.20 6.41
N PRO A 5 7.51 -9.17 5.68
CA PRO A 5 8.26 -7.93 5.51
C PRO A 5 8.30 -7.04 6.77
N PHE A 6 7.55 -7.41 7.81
CA PHE A 6 7.39 -6.67 9.06
C PHE A 6 7.68 -7.57 10.28
N SER A 7 7.98 -6.93 11.42
CA SER A 7 8.19 -7.66 12.67
C SER A 7 6.89 -8.30 13.18
N PRO A 8 6.98 -9.42 13.91
CA PRO A 8 5.80 -10.05 14.51
C PRO A 8 4.99 -9.11 15.41
N GLU A 9 5.67 -8.23 16.16
CA GLU A 9 5.04 -7.27 17.07
C GLU A 9 4.21 -6.24 16.31
N LEU A 10 4.75 -5.71 15.20
CA LEU A 10 4.04 -4.74 14.36
C LEU A 10 2.82 -5.39 13.69
N ILE A 11 2.97 -6.62 13.18
CA ILE A 11 1.87 -7.38 12.60
C ILE A 11 0.76 -7.60 13.64
N ALA A 12 1.12 -8.05 14.84
CA ALA A 12 0.15 -8.30 15.92
C ALA A 12 -0.59 -7.01 16.34
N ALA A 13 0.13 -5.89 16.45
CA ALA A 13 -0.46 -4.59 16.78
C ALA A 13 -1.43 -4.11 15.69
N CYS A 14 -1.04 -4.18 14.41
CA CYS A 14 -1.92 -3.83 13.29
C CYS A 14 -3.16 -4.74 13.24
N GLN A 15 -2.99 -6.05 13.42
CA GLN A 15 -4.12 -6.99 13.46
C GLN A 15 -5.07 -6.71 14.62
N SER A 16 -4.53 -6.36 15.80
CA SER A 16 -5.35 -5.95 16.94
C SER A 16 -6.17 -4.70 16.62
N ALA A 17 -5.55 -3.67 16.02
CA ALA A 17 -6.25 -2.43 15.64
C ALA A 17 -7.36 -2.69 14.60
N ILE A 18 -7.08 -3.51 13.58
CA ILE A 18 -8.06 -3.91 12.55
C ILE A 18 -9.22 -4.67 13.20
N LYS A 19 -8.96 -5.59 14.12
CA LYS A 19 -10.00 -6.35 14.85
C LYS A 19 -10.89 -5.44 15.70
N GLN A 20 -10.34 -4.36 16.24
CA GLN A 20 -11.09 -3.32 16.96
C GLN A 20 -11.81 -2.33 16.04
N GLN A 21 -11.71 -2.52 14.72
CA GLN A 21 -12.34 -1.66 13.71
C GLN A 21 -11.91 -0.18 13.80
N ILE A 22 -10.67 0.07 14.26
CA ILE A 22 -10.10 1.42 14.27
C ILE A 22 -9.86 1.86 12.83
N SER A 23 -10.71 2.74 12.32
CA SER A 23 -10.65 3.22 10.94
C SER A 23 -9.85 4.51 10.80
N GLU A 24 -9.90 5.36 11.81
CA GLU A 24 -9.29 6.68 11.84
C GLU A 24 -7.76 6.58 12.01
N ASN A 25 -7.01 7.24 11.12
CA ASN A 25 -5.57 7.02 11.01
C ASN A 25 -4.81 7.46 12.28
N SER A 26 -5.21 8.54 12.94
CA SER A 26 -4.52 8.99 14.14
C SER A 26 -4.75 8.02 15.31
N GLN A 27 -5.98 7.57 15.55
CA GLN A 27 -6.28 6.50 16.51
C GLN A 27 -5.54 5.19 16.18
N PHE A 28 -5.46 4.81 14.91
CA PHE A 28 -4.75 3.60 14.50
C PHE A 28 -3.26 3.68 14.83
N LEU A 29 -2.61 4.79 14.49
CA LEU A 29 -1.21 5.04 14.81
C LEU A 29 -0.97 5.04 16.32
N GLN A 30 -1.83 5.71 17.11
CA GLN A 30 -1.71 5.75 18.56
C GLN A 30 -1.87 4.36 19.19
N HIS A 31 -2.81 3.55 18.71
CA HIS A 31 -3.00 2.17 19.17
C HIS A 31 -1.75 1.32 18.91
N VAL A 32 -1.22 1.36 17.70
CA VAL A 32 -0.03 0.58 17.34
C VAL A 32 1.20 1.08 18.09
N LEU A 33 1.33 2.40 18.25
CA LEU A 33 2.43 3.01 19.00
C LEU A 33 2.42 2.58 20.47
N GLY A 34 1.24 2.52 21.10
CA GLY A 34 1.11 2.06 22.49
C GLY A 34 1.55 0.62 22.73
N ILE A 35 1.58 -0.22 21.69
CA ILE A 35 2.00 -1.62 21.76
C ILE A 35 3.48 -1.78 21.39
N THR A 36 3.92 -1.11 20.33
CA THR A 36 5.22 -1.36 19.69
C THR A 36 6.30 -0.36 20.10
N GLY A 37 5.91 0.86 20.48
CA GLY A 37 6.82 2.00 20.60
C GLY A 37 7.42 2.44 19.26
N TYR A 38 8.25 3.47 19.28
CA TYR A 38 8.94 3.98 18.08
C TYR A 38 10.16 3.15 17.65
N GLY A 39 10.55 2.14 18.43
CA GLY A 39 11.78 1.38 18.18
C GLY A 39 13.05 2.19 18.40
N GLN A 40 14.12 1.83 17.69
CA GLN A 40 15.40 2.54 17.77
C GLN A 40 15.34 3.90 17.04
N LEU A 41 16.17 4.84 17.49
CA LEU A 41 16.32 6.12 16.78
C LEU A 41 16.92 5.89 15.39
N PRO A 42 16.37 6.54 14.35
CA PRO A 42 16.89 6.42 13.01
C PRO A 42 18.29 7.04 12.93
N LYS A 43 19.13 6.51 12.04
CA LYS A 43 20.52 6.94 11.89
C LYS A 43 20.67 7.88 10.71
N LEU A 44 21.07 9.13 10.97
CA LEU A 44 21.53 10.02 9.91
C LEU A 44 22.84 9.50 9.32
N ILE A 45 22.84 9.17 8.03
CA ILE A 45 24.01 8.71 7.30
C ILE A 45 24.78 9.91 6.74
N GLU A 46 24.06 10.84 6.12
CA GLU A 46 24.65 11.97 5.40
C GLU A 46 23.66 13.13 5.35
N GLN A 47 24.19 14.35 5.47
CA GLN A 47 23.47 15.57 5.16
C GLN A 47 24.24 16.30 4.06
N VAL A 48 23.54 16.67 2.98
CA VAL A 48 24.12 17.34 1.83
C VAL A 48 23.35 18.60 1.49
N SER A 49 24.03 19.58 0.92
CA SER A 49 23.42 20.80 0.40
C SER A 49 23.66 20.91 -1.10
N ILE A 50 22.61 21.29 -1.84
CA ILE A 50 22.66 21.52 -3.29
C ILE A 50 22.04 22.88 -3.63
N ASP A 51 22.83 23.72 -4.27
CA ASP A 51 22.38 25.00 -4.80
C ASP A 51 21.80 24.80 -6.22
N LEU A 52 20.48 24.96 -6.32
CA LEU A 52 19.70 24.80 -7.55
C LEU A 52 19.75 26.02 -8.48
N ARG A 53 20.36 27.12 -8.03
CA ARG A 53 20.55 28.35 -8.82
C ARG A 53 21.72 28.24 -9.79
N LEU A 54 22.64 27.30 -9.53
CA LEU A 54 23.85 27.12 -10.33
C LEU A 54 23.55 26.49 -11.71
N PRO A 55 24.38 26.76 -12.73
CA PRO A 55 24.28 26.09 -14.03
C PRO A 55 24.33 24.57 -13.90
N GLU A 56 23.78 23.88 -14.91
CA GLU A 56 23.70 22.41 -14.94
C GLU A 56 22.93 21.76 -13.77
N ARG A 57 22.06 22.51 -13.07
CA ARG A 57 21.29 22.02 -11.92
C ARG A 57 20.66 20.64 -12.12
N ALA A 58 20.08 20.38 -13.30
CA ALA A 58 19.39 19.12 -13.59
C ALA A 58 20.35 17.91 -13.56
N LYS A 59 21.57 18.10 -14.09
CA LYS A 59 22.63 17.08 -14.09
C LYS A 59 23.12 16.84 -12.67
N ARG A 60 23.42 17.91 -11.93
CA ARG A 60 23.90 17.84 -10.54
C ARG A 60 22.89 17.19 -9.60
N VAL A 61 21.60 17.54 -9.72
CA VAL A 61 20.51 16.90 -8.97
C VAL A 61 20.45 15.41 -9.30
N ARG A 62 20.49 15.03 -10.59
CA ARG A 62 20.43 13.62 -10.99
C ARG A 62 21.59 12.80 -10.45
N GLU A 63 22.81 13.31 -10.56
CA GLU A 63 24.02 12.64 -10.06
C GLU A 63 23.98 12.50 -8.54
N LEU A 64 23.62 13.57 -7.82
CA LEU A 64 23.50 13.55 -6.37
C LEU A 64 22.45 12.53 -5.91
N PHE A 65 21.23 12.58 -6.44
CA PHE A 65 20.16 11.67 -6.04
C PHE A 65 20.48 10.21 -6.41
N THR A 66 21.14 9.96 -7.54
CA THR A 66 21.57 8.61 -7.92
C THR A 66 22.57 8.04 -6.90
N ARG A 67 23.56 8.86 -6.48
CA ARG A 67 24.51 8.48 -5.44
C ARG A 67 23.83 8.23 -4.10
N LEU A 68 22.99 9.18 -3.66
CA LEU A 68 22.28 9.09 -2.38
C LEU A 68 21.34 7.89 -2.33
N GLU A 69 20.59 7.60 -3.40
CA GLU A 69 19.75 6.41 -3.45
C GLU A 69 20.57 5.12 -3.32
N THR A 70 21.74 5.06 -3.95
CA THR A 70 22.63 3.91 -3.84
C THR A 70 23.15 3.74 -2.41
N LEU A 71 23.54 4.85 -1.77
CA LEU A 71 23.97 4.87 -0.37
C LEU A 71 22.84 4.42 0.57
N VAL A 72 21.64 5.00 0.42
CA VAL A 72 20.50 4.68 1.28
C VAL A 72 20.07 3.22 1.10
N LYS A 73 19.99 2.70 -0.13
CA LYS A 73 19.65 1.30 -0.40
C LYS A 73 20.64 0.31 0.22
N SER A 74 21.92 0.66 0.27
CA SER A 74 22.97 -0.16 0.89
C SER A 74 23.07 0.01 2.40
N SER A 75 22.32 0.95 2.98
CA SER A 75 22.34 1.23 4.41
C SER A 75 21.35 0.35 5.19
N PRO A 76 21.57 0.14 6.50
CA PRO A 76 20.61 -0.53 7.37
C PRO A 76 19.21 0.09 7.29
N LYS A 77 18.19 -0.69 7.66
CA LYS A 77 16.82 -0.19 7.78
C LYS A 77 16.80 1.05 8.71
N ASP A 78 15.95 2.02 8.39
CA ASP A 78 15.71 3.25 9.16
C ASP A 78 16.88 4.25 9.16
N ALA A 79 17.96 3.93 8.45
CA ALA A 79 19.02 4.89 8.17
C ALA A 79 18.53 5.88 7.09
N TYR A 80 18.91 7.15 7.19
CA TYR A 80 18.37 8.20 6.31
C TYR A 80 19.42 9.27 5.95
N VAL A 81 19.12 10.04 4.92
CA VAL A 81 19.88 11.22 4.52
C VAL A 81 18.98 12.45 4.48
N ILE A 82 19.57 13.63 4.69
CA ILE A 82 18.91 14.93 4.51
C ILE A 82 19.54 15.64 3.32
N VAL A 83 18.70 16.11 2.40
CA VAL A 83 19.10 16.93 1.25
C VAL A 83 18.54 18.33 1.45
N GLU A 84 19.42 19.27 1.74
CA GLU A 84 19.12 20.70 1.71
C GLU A 84 19.18 21.19 0.25
N LYS A 85 18.10 21.77 -0.23
CA LYS A 85 17.96 22.36 -1.56
C LYS A 85 17.83 23.87 -1.38
N VAL A 86 18.85 24.59 -1.80
CA VAL A 86 18.84 26.06 -1.84
C VAL A 86 18.37 26.47 -3.24
N ASP A 87 17.29 27.22 -3.32
CA ASP A 87 16.74 27.72 -4.57
C ASP A 87 16.45 29.22 -4.45
N GLY A 88 16.21 29.87 -5.58
CA GLY A 88 15.84 31.27 -5.58
C GLY A 88 15.17 31.70 -6.88
N VAL A 89 14.08 32.46 -6.74
CA VAL A 89 13.32 33.03 -7.85
C VAL A 89 13.08 34.50 -7.55
N GLY A 90 13.39 35.39 -8.51
CA GLY A 90 13.09 36.82 -8.40
C GLY A 90 13.82 37.56 -7.26
N GLY A 91 15.01 37.10 -6.86
CA GLY A 91 15.82 37.73 -5.81
C GLY A 91 15.50 37.26 -4.37
N HIS A 92 14.54 36.35 -4.20
CA HIS A 92 14.26 35.71 -2.92
C HIS A 92 14.85 34.31 -2.87
N GLU A 93 15.65 34.04 -1.84
CA GLU A 93 16.21 32.72 -1.55
C GLU A 93 15.25 31.94 -0.66
N PHE A 94 15.03 30.66 -0.98
CA PHE A 94 14.30 29.74 -0.13
C PHE A 94 15.00 28.39 -0.06
N THR A 95 14.96 27.78 1.12
CA THR A 95 15.57 26.48 1.39
C THR A 95 14.47 25.45 1.61
N LYS A 96 14.64 24.28 1.00
CA LYS A 96 13.81 23.10 1.24
C LYS A 96 14.69 21.95 1.70
N TYR A 97 14.20 21.17 2.65
CA TYR A 97 14.87 19.97 3.12
C TYR A 97 14.09 18.76 2.64
N GLU A 98 14.75 17.77 2.10
CA GLU A 98 14.15 16.49 1.74
C GLU A 98 14.84 15.36 2.49
N THR A 99 14.09 14.29 2.78
CA THR A 99 14.68 13.09 3.38
C THR A 99 14.55 11.88 2.47
N ILE A 100 15.58 11.04 2.48
CA ILE A 100 15.56 9.73 1.83
C ILE A 100 15.86 8.67 2.89
N ILE A 101 14.94 7.73 3.07
CA ILE A 101 14.95 6.75 4.17
C ILE A 101 15.15 5.33 3.61
N SER A 102 16.04 4.57 4.23
CA SER A 102 16.29 3.16 3.90
C SER A 102 15.17 2.27 4.42
N GLY A 103 14.62 1.44 3.54
CA GLY A 103 13.70 0.36 3.90
C GLY A 103 14.42 -0.95 4.23
N GLY A 104 15.75 -0.93 4.28
CA GLY A 104 16.62 -2.10 4.41
C GLY A 104 16.62 -2.99 3.15
N ALA A 105 17.49 -4.00 3.12
CA ALA A 105 17.51 -5.02 2.05
C ALA A 105 17.55 -4.46 0.62
N GLY A 106 18.32 -3.39 0.37
CA GLY A 106 18.50 -2.84 -0.97
C GLY A 106 17.37 -1.92 -1.45
N ARG A 107 16.40 -1.55 -0.60
CA ARG A 107 15.25 -0.72 -0.99
C ARG A 107 15.14 0.58 -0.18
N ILE A 108 14.50 1.56 -0.79
CA ILE A 108 14.06 2.80 -0.11
C ILE A 108 12.71 2.50 0.57
N ALA A 109 12.47 3.10 1.73
CA ALA A 109 11.22 2.94 2.46
C ALA A 109 10.04 3.50 1.63
N ILE A 110 8.86 2.88 1.78
CA ILE A 110 7.63 3.38 1.14
C ILE A 110 7.31 4.76 1.72
N GLY A 111 7.12 5.77 0.86
CA GLY A 111 6.90 7.16 1.29
C GLY A 111 8.19 7.92 1.66
N GLY A 112 9.29 7.24 1.94
CA GLY A 112 10.53 7.84 2.45
C GLY A 112 11.42 8.53 1.42
N LYS A 113 10.87 9.06 0.31
CA LYS A 113 11.63 9.80 -0.72
C LYS A 113 11.06 11.20 -1.02
N TYR A 114 9.80 11.45 -0.65
CA TYR A 114 9.06 12.64 -1.10
C TYR A 114 8.70 13.61 0.03
N ASP A 115 9.11 13.31 1.26
CA ASP A 115 8.90 14.24 2.36
C ASP A 115 9.80 15.46 2.19
N CYS A 116 9.19 16.65 2.15
CA CYS A 116 9.87 17.93 2.05
C CYS A 116 9.45 18.87 3.20
N TYR A 117 10.40 19.69 3.65
CA TYR A 117 10.26 20.56 4.82
C TYR A 117 10.84 21.95 4.54
N THR A 118 10.34 22.96 5.26
CA THR A 118 10.82 24.34 5.18
C THR A 118 11.92 24.66 6.21
N SER A 119 12.17 23.75 7.15
CA SER A 119 13.24 23.81 8.14
C SER A 119 13.95 22.46 8.25
N PRO A 120 15.19 22.41 8.78
CA PRO A 120 15.86 21.14 9.03
C PRO A 120 14.97 20.24 9.90
N PRO A 121 14.65 19.00 9.45
CA PRO A 121 13.77 18.14 10.21
C PRO A 121 14.48 17.60 11.46
N ASP A 122 13.79 17.65 12.59
CA ASP A 122 14.29 17.08 13.85
C ASP A 122 14.35 15.53 13.78
N PRO A 123 15.36 14.88 14.37
CA PRO A 123 15.45 13.41 14.36
C PRO A 123 14.23 12.69 14.93
N SER A 124 13.57 13.24 15.95
CA SER A 124 12.33 12.65 16.52
C SER A 124 11.16 12.75 15.55
N PHE A 125 11.11 13.83 14.76
CA PHE A 125 10.13 13.97 13.69
C PHE A 125 10.35 12.92 12.60
N ILE A 126 11.61 12.68 12.20
CA ILE A 126 11.95 11.63 11.23
C ILE A 126 11.61 10.23 11.77
N GLN A 127 11.90 9.95 13.03
CA GLN A 127 11.53 8.69 13.67
C GLN A 127 10.02 8.45 13.59
N ARG A 128 9.22 9.47 13.89
CA ARG A 128 7.76 9.39 13.78
C ARG A 128 7.31 9.10 12.36
N ARG A 129 7.89 9.77 11.35
CA ARG A 129 7.55 9.53 9.93
C ARG A 129 7.87 8.10 9.49
N ILE A 130 9.04 7.60 9.86
CA ILE A 130 9.44 6.20 9.60
C ILE A 130 8.42 5.24 10.20
N PHE A 131 8.06 5.45 11.47
CA PHE A 131 7.05 4.65 12.15
C PHE A 131 5.70 4.70 11.42
N GLU A 132 5.23 5.88 11.04
CA GLU A 132 3.97 6.05 10.28
C GLU A 132 3.98 5.23 8.98
N PHE A 133 5.08 5.29 8.21
CA PHE A 133 5.21 4.52 6.97
C PHE A 133 5.15 3.01 7.21
N ASP A 134 5.86 2.52 8.22
CA ASP A 134 5.86 1.11 8.58
C ASP A 134 4.48 0.63 9.02
N VAL A 135 3.77 1.42 9.84
CA VAL A 135 2.42 1.09 10.29
C VAL A 135 1.45 1.03 9.13
N PHE A 136 1.46 2.00 8.21
CA PHE A 136 0.54 2.00 7.07
C PHE A 136 0.83 0.88 6.08
N ALA A 137 2.11 0.61 5.80
CA ALA A 137 2.50 -0.51 4.95
C ALA A 137 2.12 -1.86 5.58
N CYS A 138 2.31 -2.01 6.90
CA CYS A 138 1.91 -3.21 7.64
C CYS A 138 0.39 -3.37 7.70
N ARG A 139 -0.37 -2.28 7.91
CA ARG A 139 -1.84 -2.29 7.86
C ARG A 139 -2.33 -2.81 6.51
N ALA A 140 -1.84 -2.25 5.41
CA ALA A 140 -2.22 -2.69 4.07
C ALA A 140 -1.87 -4.16 3.82
N TYR A 141 -0.72 -4.62 4.30
CA TYR A 141 -0.34 -6.03 4.25
C TYR A 141 -1.32 -6.92 5.03
N CYS A 142 -1.65 -6.58 6.28
CA CYS A 142 -2.61 -7.31 7.10
C CYS A 142 -4.00 -7.35 6.47
N GLU A 143 -4.50 -6.21 5.99
CA GLU A 143 -5.79 -6.12 5.29
C GLU A 143 -5.80 -6.98 4.02
N SER A 144 -4.69 -7.04 3.26
CA SER A 144 -4.58 -7.89 2.07
C SER A 144 -4.65 -9.39 2.40
N ILE A 145 -4.06 -9.82 3.52
CA ILE A 145 -4.15 -11.21 3.98
C ILE A 145 -5.58 -11.56 4.38
N ILE A 146 -6.24 -10.67 5.13
CA ILE A 146 -7.63 -10.85 5.53
C ILE A 146 -8.51 -10.99 4.28
N HIS A 147 -8.38 -10.05 3.35
CA HIS A 147 -9.13 -10.09 2.09
C HIS A 147 -8.90 -11.36 1.28
N LEU A 148 -7.65 -11.84 1.20
CA LEU A 148 -7.31 -13.09 0.53
C LEU A 148 -7.99 -14.29 1.19
N ASN A 149 -8.00 -14.34 2.52
CA ASN A 149 -8.67 -15.40 3.27
C ASN A 149 -10.19 -15.35 3.07
N ASP A 150 -10.80 -14.17 3.08
CA ASP A 150 -12.23 -13.99 2.78
C ASP A 150 -12.56 -14.51 1.38
N CYS A 151 -11.72 -14.20 0.38
CA CYS A 151 -11.91 -14.70 -0.97
C CYS A 151 -11.82 -16.23 -1.06
N ARG A 152 -10.84 -16.84 -0.39
CA ARG A 152 -10.70 -18.30 -0.32
C ARG A 152 -11.91 -18.94 0.35
N GLU A 153 -12.39 -18.34 1.42
CA GLU A 153 -13.55 -18.82 2.14
C GLU A 153 -14.82 -18.73 1.29
N VAL A 154 -14.98 -17.66 0.51
CA VAL A 154 -16.07 -17.54 -0.48
C VAL A 154 -15.99 -18.65 -1.53
N ILE A 155 -14.81 -18.93 -2.10
CA ILE A 155 -14.64 -20.03 -3.06
C ILE A 155 -15.09 -21.36 -2.44
N ARG A 156 -14.70 -21.61 -1.18
CA ARG A 156 -15.00 -22.85 -0.46
C ARG A 156 -16.49 -22.97 -0.13
N THR A 157 -17.07 -21.94 0.47
CA THR A 157 -18.44 -21.95 1.02
C THR A 157 -19.51 -21.80 -0.04
N LYS A 158 -19.25 -21.05 -1.12
CA LYS A 158 -20.17 -20.92 -2.26
C LYS A 158 -19.90 -21.98 -3.33
N HIS A 159 -18.99 -22.92 -3.07
CA HIS A 159 -18.58 -23.98 -3.99
C HIS A 159 -18.28 -23.48 -5.41
N LEU A 160 -17.53 -22.36 -5.52
CA LEU A 160 -17.20 -21.80 -6.82
C LEU A 160 -16.26 -22.74 -7.57
N HIS A 161 -16.68 -23.21 -8.75
CA HIS A 161 -15.94 -24.16 -9.58
C HIS A 161 -16.04 -23.80 -11.06
N VAL A 162 -15.07 -24.31 -11.84
CA VAL A 162 -15.06 -24.12 -13.30
C VAL A 162 -16.31 -24.74 -13.92
N GLY A 163 -16.93 -24.01 -14.85
CA GLY A 163 -18.19 -24.39 -15.51
C GLY A 163 -19.44 -23.85 -14.83
N MET A 164 -19.35 -23.35 -13.59
CA MET A 164 -20.48 -22.73 -12.90
C MET A 164 -20.99 -21.51 -13.68
N GLN A 165 -22.29 -21.50 -13.97
CA GLN A 165 -22.95 -20.39 -14.65
C GLN A 165 -23.66 -19.49 -13.65
N ILE A 166 -23.45 -18.18 -13.79
CA ILE A 166 -24.06 -17.17 -12.94
C ILE A 166 -24.91 -16.26 -13.84
N PRO A 167 -26.24 -16.43 -13.83
CA PRO A 167 -27.13 -15.65 -14.67
C PRO A 167 -27.32 -14.24 -14.11
N ARG A 168 -27.65 -13.30 -14.99
CA ARG A 168 -28.08 -11.93 -14.64
C ARG A 168 -27.08 -11.15 -13.76
N LEU A 169 -25.78 -11.40 -13.94
CA LEU A 169 -24.74 -10.66 -13.24
C LEU A 169 -24.62 -9.24 -13.80
N LYS A 170 -24.71 -8.23 -12.94
CA LYS A 170 -24.38 -6.83 -13.29
C LYS A 170 -22.90 -6.61 -13.06
N LEU A 171 -22.20 -6.17 -14.10
CA LEU A 171 -20.76 -5.94 -14.08
C LEU A 171 -20.48 -4.47 -14.40
N ASP A 172 -19.51 -3.89 -13.70
CA ASP A 172 -19.06 -2.52 -13.95
C ASP A 172 -18.65 -2.34 -15.42
N GLY A 173 -19.18 -1.31 -16.09
CA GLY A 173 -18.90 -1.04 -17.51
C GLY A 173 -19.64 -1.95 -18.51
N ILE A 174 -20.57 -2.81 -18.04
CA ILE A 174 -21.46 -3.59 -18.92
C ILE A 174 -22.89 -3.13 -18.68
N PRO A 175 -23.57 -2.55 -19.69
CA PRO A 175 -24.85 -1.88 -19.48
C PRO A 175 -25.99 -2.82 -19.10
N ASN A 176 -25.91 -4.08 -19.55
CA ASN A 176 -26.95 -5.09 -19.31
C ASN A 176 -26.41 -6.22 -18.44
N ALA A 177 -27.30 -6.79 -17.63
CA ALA A 177 -27.00 -8.00 -16.89
C ALA A 177 -26.69 -9.15 -17.87
N VAL A 178 -25.60 -9.88 -17.59
CA VAL A 178 -25.10 -10.95 -18.47
C VAL A 178 -25.00 -12.26 -17.71
N THR A 179 -25.13 -13.37 -18.43
CA THR A 179 -24.76 -14.69 -17.89
C THR A 179 -23.27 -14.89 -18.10
N VAL A 180 -22.56 -15.15 -17.00
CA VAL A 180 -21.13 -15.48 -17.02
C VAL A 180 -20.93 -16.95 -16.70
N THR A 181 -19.85 -17.53 -17.20
CA THR A 181 -19.38 -18.85 -16.77
C THR A 181 -18.02 -18.70 -16.09
N ILE A 182 -17.80 -19.39 -14.97
CA ILE A 182 -16.49 -19.44 -14.35
C ILE A 182 -15.59 -20.32 -15.23
N SER A 183 -14.57 -19.71 -15.82
CA SER A 183 -13.60 -20.39 -16.70
C SER A 183 -12.37 -20.88 -15.94
N GLN A 184 -12.02 -20.24 -14.82
CA GLN A 184 -10.89 -20.62 -13.98
C GLN A 184 -11.14 -20.18 -12.54
N VAL A 185 -10.69 -20.99 -11.59
CA VAL A 185 -10.64 -20.65 -10.15
C VAL A 185 -9.20 -20.77 -9.69
N ASN A 186 -8.64 -19.70 -9.14
CA ASN A 186 -7.33 -19.68 -8.51
C ASN A 186 -7.50 -19.55 -7.00
N PHE A 187 -7.53 -20.69 -6.31
CA PHE A 187 -7.70 -20.72 -4.85
C PHE A 187 -6.51 -20.08 -4.12
N ALA A 188 -5.29 -20.25 -4.64
CA ALA A 188 -4.10 -19.67 -4.02
C ALA A 188 -4.16 -18.14 -3.98
N GLU A 189 -4.71 -17.51 -5.02
CA GLU A 189 -4.86 -16.05 -5.10
C GLU A 189 -6.24 -15.55 -4.67
N GLY A 190 -7.19 -16.44 -4.35
CA GLY A 190 -8.58 -16.06 -4.07
C GLY A 190 -9.28 -15.41 -5.26
N SER A 191 -8.83 -15.69 -6.49
CA SER A 191 -9.29 -15.02 -7.71
C SER A 191 -10.01 -15.99 -8.63
N ILE A 192 -10.87 -15.45 -9.49
CA ILE A 192 -11.62 -16.21 -10.48
C ILE A 192 -11.56 -15.51 -11.84
N LYS A 193 -11.66 -16.30 -12.91
CA LYS A 193 -11.76 -15.81 -14.27
C LYS A 193 -13.14 -16.15 -14.84
N LEU A 194 -13.87 -15.13 -15.25
CA LEU A 194 -15.20 -15.25 -15.84
C LEU A 194 -15.12 -15.15 -17.35
N SER A 195 -15.86 -15.99 -18.07
CA SER A 195 -16.11 -15.87 -19.51
C SER A 195 -17.52 -15.33 -19.75
N LEU A 196 -17.62 -14.30 -20.58
CA LEU A 196 -18.87 -13.66 -20.96
C LEU A 196 -19.33 -14.23 -22.30
N ASN A 197 -20.49 -14.88 -22.30
CA ASN A 197 -21.14 -15.33 -23.52
C ASN A 197 -22.16 -14.29 -23.98
N ARG A 198 -21.80 -13.47 -24.98
CA ARG A 198 -22.72 -12.54 -25.63
C ARG A 198 -23.02 -13.07 -27.04
N ARG A 199 -24.30 -13.15 -27.41
CA ARG A 199 -24.70 -13.60 -28.76
C ARG A 199 -24.05 -12.69 -29.80
N GLY A 200 -23.22 -13.26 -30.68
CA GLY A 200 -22.62 -12.56 -31.82
C GLY A 200 -21.36 -11.72 -31.53
N SER A 201 -20.74 -11.83 -30.35
CA SER A 201 -19.45 -11.15 -30.07
C SER A 201 -18.39 -12.10 -29.51
N PHE A 202 -17.13 -11.65 -29.57
CA PHE A 202 -15.99 -12.32 -28.93
C PHE A 202 -16.25 -12.59 -27.44
N ILE A 203 -15.73 -13.72 -26.94
CA ILE A 203 -15.74 -14.08 -25.52
C ILE A 203 -14.82 -13.08 -24.79
N LYS A 204 -15.39 -12.26 -23.90
CA LYS A 204 -14.62 -11.39 -23.01
C LYS A 204 -14.27 -12.15 -21.74
N PHE A 205 -13.02 -12.04 -21.30
CA PHE A 205 -12.58 -12.58 -20.01
C PHE A 205 -12.43 -11.47 -18.98
N ILE A 206 -12.88 -11.73 -17.75
CA ILE A 206 -12.74 -10.80 -16.63
C ILE A 206 -12.12 -11.56 -15.46
N HIS A 207 -11.08 -10.96 -14.87
CA HIS A 207 -10.47 -11.43 -13.64
C HIS A 207 -11.02 -10.61 -12.47
N MET A 208 -11.42 -11.28 -11.40
CA MET A 208 -11.85 -10.59 -10.18
C MET A 208 -11.62 -11.43 -8.92
N PRO A 209 -11.55 -10.80 -7.74
CA PRO A 209 -11.60 -11.51 -6.47
C PRO A 209 -12.92 -12.25 -6.30
N ALA A 210 -12.88 -13.44 -5.68
CA ALA A 210 -14.08 -14.24 -5.44
C ALA A 210 -15.11 -13.54 -4.55
N SER A 211 -14.65 -12.77 -3.54
CA SER A 211 -15.52 -11.96 -2.68
C SER A 211 -16.32 -10.93 -3.47
N LYS A 212 -15.71 -10.27 -4.46
CA LYS A 212 -16.42 -9.32 -5.35
C LYS A 212 -17.51 -10.02 -6.15
N LEU A 213 -17.25 -11.24 -6.66
CA LEU A 213 -18.27 -12.01 -7.35
C LEU A 213 -19.45 -12.33 -6.43
N ALA A 214 -19.18 -12.79 -5.19
CA ALA A 214 -20.24 -13.17 -4.27
C ALA A 214 -21.21 -12.01 -3.98
N VAL A 215 -20.68 -10.80 -3.78
CA VAL A 215 -21.49 -9.60 -3.60
C VAL A 215 -22.30 -9.27 -4.86
N LEU A 216 -21.67 -9.28 -6.04
CA LEU A 216 -22.34 -8.92 -7.29
C LEU A 216 -23.43 -9.90 -7.72
N ALA A 217 -23.21 -11.18 -7.44
CA ALA A 217 -24.14 -12.25 -7.76
C ALA A 217 -25.18 -12.48 -6.65
N ASP A 218 -25.18 -11.66 -5.60
CA ASP A 218 -26.01 -11.80 -4.41
C ASP A 218 -26.02 -13.25 -3.89
N LEU A 219 -24.83 -13.89 -3.90
CA LEU A 219 -24.67 -15.26 -3.41
C LEU A 219 -24.91 -15.34 -1.89
N ASP A 220 -25.06 -14.18 -1.22
CA ASP A 220 -25.31 -14.02 0.20
C ASP A 220 -26.80 -14.09 0.58
N GLY A 221 -27.71 -14.21 -0.39
CA GLY A 221 -29.11 -14.61 -0.16
C GLY A 221 -29.30 -15.99 0.51
N ILE A 222 -28.20 -16.68 0.86
CA ILE A 222 -28.21 -17.95 1.60
C ILE A 222 -27.53 -17.84 2.98
N ILE A 223 -26.72 -16.81 3.29
CA ILE A 223 -26.24 -16.53 4.66
C ILE A 223 -25.89 -15.03 4.80
N SER A 224 -26.56 -14.34 5.73
CA SER A 224 -26.15 -13.03 6.28
C SER A 224 -26.55 -12.98 7.76
N PRO A 225 -25.96 -12.15 8.65
CA PRO A 225 -24.80 -11.25 8.49
C PRO A 225 -23.70 -11.47 9.55
N LYS A 226 -22.47 -10.97 9.28
CA LYS A 226 -21.70 -10.14 10.23
C LYS A 226 -20.49 -9.47 9.55
N SER A 227 -20.68 -8.18 9.30
CA SER A 227 -19.70 -7.09 9.17
C SER A 227 -18.31 -7.38 8.57
N THR A 228 -18.13 -6.95 7.32
CA THR A 228 -16.93 -6.18 6.98
C THR A 228 -17.36 -5.03 6.09
N THR A 229 -17.43 -3.84 6.67
CA THR A 229 -17.60 -2.59 5.93
C THR A 229 -16.42 -2.48 4.97
N HIS A 230 -16.66 -2.69 3.68
CA HIS A 230 -15.68 -2.36 2.65
C HIS A 230 -15.43 -0.85 2.72
N VAL A 231 -14.35 -0.46 3.40
CA VAL A 231 -13.79 0.88 3.26
C VAL A 231 -13.19 0.91 1.85
N SER A 232 -13.94 1.53 0.93
CA SER A 232 -13.42 1.95 -0.36
C SER A 232 -12.37 3.03 -0.11
N ASN A 233 -11.12 2.61 0.12
CA ASN A 233 -10.00 3.54 0.12
C ASN A 233 -9.75 3.96 -1.33
N LYS A 234 -10.38 5.07 -1.72
CA LYS A 234 -9.74 6.02 -2.63
C LYS A 234 -8.44 6.44 -1.96
N VAL A 235 -7.36 5.72 -2.28
CA VAL A 235 -6.00 6.15 -1.97
C VAL A 235 -5.73 7.34 -2.89
N LEU A 236 -6.13 8.54 -2.46
CA LEU A 236 -5.57 9.76 -2.98
C LEU A 236 -4.21 9.92 -2.31
N TYR A 237 -3.16 9.48 -3.01
CA TYR A 237 -1.84 10.04 -2.79
C TYR A 237 -1.88 11.46 -3.37
N SER A 238 -1.99 12.45 -2.49
CA SER A 238 -1.68 13.86 -2.74
C SER A 238 -1.09 14.44 -1.48
#